data_AF-A0A7W4IQB2-F1
#
_entry.id   AF-A0A7W4IQB2-F1
#
_cell.length_a   1.000
_cell.length_b   1.000
_cell.length_c   1.000
_cell.angle_alpha   90.00
_cell.angle_beta   90.00
_cell.angle_gamma   90.00
#
_symmetry.space_group_name_H-M   'P 1'
#
loop_
_entity.id
_entity.type
_entity.pdbx_description
1 polymer ?
#
loop_
_entity_poly.entity_id
_entity_poly.type
_entity_poly.pdbx_seq_one_letter_code
_entity_poly.pdbx_strand_id
1 'polypeptide(L)'
;MQPVISLHDGGFRHPRTVRHGTDRGQAGTRRQQPPLDPVAHQPHHLRHPRGGERPSAAFWAWSVAGAALVCGFAARRGGAGSYGADLTMILSVIVCGLGYAEGGRLSRTLGGLRVICWALVVALPVSAAGAVATAPGQWGGIAPSAWAGLAYVTLFSMFLGFVFWYRGLALGGIAAVGQLQLLQPFLGFFLAFLVLHEPVGGQLVLTAMGVVLCVAGARHFSPARTPAR
;
A
#
# COMPACT_ATOMS: atom_id res chain seq x y z
N MET A 1 28.85 36.95 6.04
CA MET A 1 30.29 37.22 5.98
C MET A 1 31.02 35.90 5.95
N GLN A 2 31.63 35.55 4.80
CA GLN A 2 32.69 34.54 4.69
C GLN A 2 34.00 35.17 5.20
N PRO A 3 35.06 34.38 5.44
CA PRO A 3 36.09 34.37 4.40
C PRO A 3 36.71 33.01 4.09
N VAL A 4 37.04 32.91 2.81
CA VAL A 4 37.85 31.93 2.11
C VAL A 4 39.33 32.33 2.27
N ILE A 5 40.22 31.34 2.43
CA ILE A 5 41.66 31.49 2.15
C ILE A 5 42.02 30.51 1.03
N SER A 6 42.56 31.09 -0.03
CA SER A 6 43.09 30.49 -1.25
C SER A 6 44.59 30.81 -1.29
N LEU A 7 45.46 29.85 -1.65
CA LEU A 7 46.73 30.10 -2.37
C LEU A 7 47.55 28.80 -2.50
N HIS A 8 47.63 28.25 -3.70
CA HIS A 8 48.92 28.24 -4.41
C HIS A 8 48.76 27.97 -5.90
N ASP A 9 49.38 28.87 -6.66
CA ASP A 9 49.51 28.93 -8.10
C ASP A 9 50.46 27.86 -8.66
N GLY A 10 50.24 27.53 -9.93
CA GLY A 10 51.14 26.74 -10.76
C GLY A 10 50.61 26.62 -12.18
N GLY A 11 50.64 27.73 -12.92
CA GLY A 11 50.19 27.77 -14.31
C GLY A 11 51.17 27.14 -15.31
N PHE A 12 50.67 26.78 -16.50
CA PHE A 12 51.30 27.07 -17.80
C PHE A 12 50.31 26.83 -18.96
N ARG A 13 50.47 27.60 -20.05
CA ARG A 13 49.46 27.94 -21.08
C ARG A 13 49.40 26.99 -22.32
N HIS A 14 48.19 26.88 -22.88
CA HIS A 14 47.69 26.80 -24.29
C HIS A 14 48.66 26.75 -25.50
N PRO A 15 48.28 26.13 -26.67
CA PRO A 15 47.28 26.74 -27.59
C PRO A 15 46.33 25.80 -28.37
N ARG A 16 45.17 26.38 -28.73
CA ARG A 16 44.18 25.86 -29.70
C ARG A 16 44.72 25.97 -31.13
N THR A 17 44.58 24.91 -31.92
CA THR A 17 44.71 24.93 -33.38
C THR A 17 43.33 24.99 -34.04
N VAL A 18 43.22 25.87 -35.04
CA VAL A 18 42.04 26.13 -35.87
C VAL A 18 42.42 25.89 -37.33
N ARG A 19 41.42 25.49 -38.15
CA ARG A 19 41.36 25.32 -39.63
C ARG A 19 41.59 23.87 -40.10
N HIS A 20 40.92 23.34 -41.13
CA HIS A 20 40.22 23.95 -42.29
C HIS A 20 39.24 22.92 -42.89
N GLY A 21 38.21 23.36 -43.62
CA GLY A 21 37.36 22.46 -44.40
C GLY A 21 36.03 23.10 -44.82
N THR A 22 36.08 24.01 -45.78
CA THR A 22 34.89 24.62 -46.40
C THR A 22 34.54 23.79 -47.62
N ASP A 23 33.47 23.00 -47.56
CA ASP A 23 32.98 22.23 -48.71
C ASP A 23 31.83 22.99 -49.39
N ARG A 24 31.99 23.24 -50.69
CA ARG A 24 30.98 23.85 -51.57
C ARG A 24 30.44 22.75 -52.47
N GLY A 25 29.11 22.56 -52.49
CA GLY A 25 28.47 22.02 -53.68
C GLY A 25 27.19 21.20 -53.45
N GLN A 26 26.07 21.79 -53.90
CA GLN A 26 24.96 21.14 -54.59
C GLN A 26 24.12 20.06 -53.88
N ALA A 27 22.81 20.32 -53.78
CA ALA A 27 21.81 19.70 -54.65
C ALA A 27 20.41 19.85 -54.03
N GLY A 28 19.50 20.51 -54.74
CA GLY A 28 18.08 20.42 -54.44
C GLY A 28 17.54 19.05 -54.81
N THR A 29 16.66 18.47 -53.98
CA THR A 29 15.59 17.56 -54.40
C THR A 29 14.70 17.18 -53.22
N ARG A 30 13.41 17.01 -53.54
CA ARG A 30 12.31 16.39 -52.78
C ARG A 30 11.54 17.24 -51.76
N ARG A 31 10.35 17.64 -52.24
CA ARG A 31 9.10 17.83 -51.49
C ARG A 31 8.99 16.84 -50.33
N GLN A 32 8.68 17.35 -49.13
CA GLN A 32 7.87 16.62 -48.16
C GLN A 32 6.87 17.59 -47.54
N GLN A 33 5.62 17.39 -47.90
CA GLN A 33 4.44 17.86 -47.18
C GLN A 33 4.59 17.57 -45.69
N PRO A 34 4.28 18.49 -44.78
CA PRO A 34 4.11 18.14 -43.38
C PRO A 34 2.98 17.10 -43.29
N PRO A 35 3.14 16.01 -42.52
CA PRO A 35 2.02 15.11 -42.28
C PRO A 35 0.94 15.91 -41.54
N LEU A 36 -0.30 15.83 -42.02
CA LEU A 36 -1.46 16.22 -41.22
C LEU A 36 -1.40 15.35 -39.97
N ASP A 37 -1.20 15.96 -38.80
CA ASP A 37 -1.32 15.25 -37.53
C ASP A 37 -2.72 14.61 -37.51
N PRO A 38 -2.83 13.27 -37.50
CA PRO A 38 -4.07 12.69 -37.08
C PRO A 38 -4.14 13.02 -35.59
N VAL A 39 -5.01 13.96 -35.22
CA VAL A 39 -5.51 14.06 -33.85
C VAL A 39 -6.16 12.71 -33.58
N ALA A 40 -5.32 11.78 -33.12
CA ALA A 40 -5.74 10.53 -32.55
C ALA A 40 -6.57 10.94 -31.34
N HIS A 41 -7.89 10.87 -31.50
CA HIS A 41 -8.80 10.74 -30.39
C HIS A 41 -8.36 9.50 -29.61
N GLN A 42 -7.44 9.69 -28.68
CA GLN A 42 -7.07 8.69 -27.72
C GLN A 42 -8.23 8.63 -26.71
N PRO A 43 -9.00 7.54 -26.64
CA PRO A 43 -10.05 7.44 -25.64
C PRO A 43 -9.38 7.28 -24.27
N HIS A 44 -9.17 8.38 -23.56
CA HIS A 44 -8.58 8.42 -22.21
C HIS A 44 -9.57 7.95 -21.12
N HIS A 45 -10.32 6.87 -21.37
CA HIS A 45 -11.36 6.40 -20.45
C HIS A 45 -11.34 4.88 -20.27
N LEU A 46 -10.20 4.22 -20.46
CA LEU A 46 -10.06 2.82 -20.08
C LEU A 46 -9.44 2.72 -18.70
N ARG A 47 -10.34 2.70 -17.70
CA ARG A 47 -10.17 2.25 -16.31
C ARG A 47 -8.72 1.90 -15.96
N HIS A 48 -7.95 2.89 -15.52
CA HIS A 48 -6.76 2.58 -14.74
C HIS A 48 -7.26 2.06 -13.39
N PRO A 49 -6.98 0.78 -13.04
CA PRO A 49 -7.16 0.33 -11.67
C PRO A 49 -6.38 1.30 -10.78
N ARG A 50 -7.04 1.90 -9.80
CA ARG A 50 -6.43 2.85 -8.86
C ARG A 50 -5.30 2.11 -8.12
N GLY A 51 -4.07 2.29 -8.58
CA GLY A 51 -2.91 1.50 -8.15
C GLY A 51 -1.93 1.16 -9.27
N GLY A 52 -2.35 1.17 -10.54
CA GLY A 52 -1.49 0.89 -11.70
C GLY A 52 -1.04 -0.57 -11.85
N GLU A 53 -1.28 -1.40 -10.83
CA GLU A 53 -0.96 -2.83 -10.82
C GLU A 53 -2.04 -3.63 -11.57
N ARG A 54 -1.61 -4.56 -12.43
CA ARG A 54 -2.50 -5.50 -13.13
C ARG A 54 -2.12 -6.93 -12.72
N PRO A 55 -2.75 -7.49 -11.67
CA PRO A 55 -2.45 -8.84 -11.22
C PRO A 55 -2.80 -9.87 -12.30
N SER A 56 -1.98 -10.91 -12.42
CA SER A 56 -2.19 -12.00 -13.37
C SER A 56 -3.40 -12.88 -12.98
N ALA A 57 -3.94 -13.67 -13.91
CA ALA A 57 -5.01 -14.62 -13.60
C ALA A 57 -4.59 -15.64 -12.54
N ALA A 58 -3.33 -16.09 -12.56
CA ALA A 58 -2.75 -16.98 -11.56
C ALA A 58 -2.74 -16.36 -10.16
N PHE A 59 -2.41 -15.06 -10.05
CA PHE A 59 -2.52 -14.33 -8.77
C PHE A 59 -3.95 -14.39 -8.21
N TRP A 60 -4.96 -14.16 -9.05
CA TRP A 60 -6.36 -14.20 -8.63
C TRP A 60 -6.81 -15.59 -8.21
N ALA A 61 -6.39 -16.64 -8.91
CA ALA A 61 -6.70 -18.02 -8.53
C ALA A 61 -6.19 -18.35 -7.12
N TRP A 62 -4.92 -18.03 -6.82
CA TRP A 62 -4.36 -18.22 -5.48
C TRP A 62 -5.01 -17.33 -4.42
N SER A 63 -5.37 -16.09 -4.77
CA SER A 63 -6.06 -15.16 -3.86
C SER A 63 -7.44 -15.67 -3.47
N VAL A 64 -8.22 -16.15 -4.46
CA VAL A 64 -9.56 -16.71 -4.23
C VAL A 64 -9.46 -18.01 -3.45
N ALA A 65 -8.50 -18.87 -3.75
CA ALA A 65 -8.27 -20.10 -2.99
C ALA A 65 -7.94 -19.80 -1.51
N GLY A 66 -7.04 -18.85 -1.25
CA GLY A 66 -6.71 -18.43 0.12
C GLY A 66 -7.91 -17.84 0.86
N ALA A 67 -8.70 -16.98 0.21
CA ALA A 67 -9.92 -16.43 0.77
C ALA A 67 -10.96 -17.53 1.07
N ALA A 68 -11.15 -18.49 0.15
CA ALA A 68 -12.07 -19.60 0.33
C ALA A 68 -11.66 -20.50 1.52
N LEU A 69 -10.37 -20.73 1.74
CA LEU A 69 -9.87 -21.45 2.92
C LEU A 69 -10.22 -20.73 4.22
N VAL A 70 -9.99 -19.41 4.28
CA VAL A 70 -10.32 -18.60 5.46
C VAL A 70 -11.82 -18.57 5.71
N CYS A 71 -12.63 -18.33 4.68
CA CYS A 71 -14.09 -18.34 4.78
C CYS A 71 -14.63 -19.70 5.18
N GLY A 72 -14.10 -20.79 4.61
CA GLY A 72 -14.49 -22.16 4.95
C GLY A 72 -14.14 -22.52 6.39
N PHE A 73 -12.99 -22.06 6.88
CA PHE A 73 -12.62 -22.20 8.29
C PHE A 73 -13.54 -21.41 9.22
N ALA A 74 -13.83 -20.15 8.89
CA ALA A 74 -14.73 -19.30 9.65
C ALA A 74 -16.16 -19.85 9.69
N ALA A 75 -16.70 -20.34 8.57
CA ALA A 75 -18.03 -20.93 8.47
C ALA A 75 -18.20 -22.17 9.37
N ARG A 76 -17.14 -22.97 9.55
CA ARG A 76 -17.14 -24.13 10.46
C ARG A 76 -17.05 -23.75 11.94
N ARG A 77 -16.61 -22.54 12.25
CA ARG A 77 -16.54 -22.00 13.62
C ARG A 77 -17.68 -21.03 13.96
N GLY A 78 -18.45 -20.58 12.98
CA GLY A 78 -19.45 -19.53 13.13
C GLY A 78 -20.72 -19.99 13.85
N GLY A 79 -21.30 -19.10 14.67
CA GLY A 79 -22.64 -19.20 15.23
C GLY A 79 -23.69 -18.44 14.39
N ALA A 80 -24.93 -18.35 14.87
CA ALA A 80 -26.01 -17.62 14.20
C ALA A 80 -25.67 -16.11 14.06
N GLY A 81 -25.32 -15.68 12.84
CA GLY A 81 -25.04 -14.28 12.49
C GLY A 81 -26.24 -13.54 11.92
N SER A 82 -26.16 -12.21 11.87
CA SER A 82 -27.16 -11.35 11.22
C SER A 82 -26.67 -10.91 9.84
N TYR A 83 -27.47 -11.17 8.80
CA TYR A 83 -27.17 -10.74 7.43
C TYR A 83 -26.89 -9.23 7.33
N GLY A 84 -27.54 -8.40 8.16
CA GLY A 84 -27.29 -6.97 8.22
C GLY A 84 -25.86 -6.64 8.69
N ALA A 85 -25.38 -7.33 9.73
CA ALA A 85 -24.02 -7.17 10.22
C ALA A 85 -22.99 -7.61 9.16
N ASP A 86 -23.24 -8.73 8.50
CA ASP A 86 -22.35 -9.26 7.45
C ASP A 86 -22.22 -8.28 6.28
N LEU A 87 -23.33 -7.68 5.83
CA LEU A 87 -23.31 -6.66 4.75
C LEU A 87 -22.51 -5.42 5.17
N THR A 88 -22.69 -4.93 6.39
CA THR A 88 -21.91 -3.79 6.89
C THR A 88 -20.42 -4.12 7.00
N MET A 89 -20.08 -5.36 7.36
CA MET A 89 -18.68 -5.82 7.39
C MET A 89 -18.08 -5.84 5.98
N ILE A 90 -18.79 -6.39 4.99
CA ILE A 90 -18.33 -6.43 3.60
C ILE A 90 -18.12 -5.01 3.07
N LEU A 91 -19.08 -4.10 3.29
CA LEU A 91 -18.94 -2.71 2.87
C LEU A 91 -17.73 -2.04 3.54
N SER A 92 -17.53 -2.28 4.84
CA SER A 92 -16.39 -1.76 5.60
C SER A 92 -15.06 -2.26 5.03
N VAL A 93 -14.96 -3.55 4.66
CA VAL A 93 -13.77 -4.13 4.04
C VAL A 93 -13.47 -3.49 2.68
N ILE A 94 -14.49 -3.27 1.85
CA ILE A 94 -14.33 -2.61 0.54
C ILE A 94 -13.83 -1.18 0.71
N VAL A 95 -14.47 -0.39 1.58
CA VAL A 95 -14.10 1.00 1.84
C VAL A 95 -12.69 1.08 2.44
N CYS A 96 -12.36 0.21 3.40
CA CYS A 96 -11.05 0.14 4.02
C CYS A 96 -9.95 -0.23 3.00
N GLY A 97 -10.20 -1.25 2.16
CA GLY A 97 -9.29 -1.66 1.11
C GLY A 97 -9.00 -0.54 0.09
N LEU A 98 -10.03 0.21 -0.32
CA LEU A 98 -9.87 1.40 -1.16
C LEU A 98 -9.05 2.48 -0.46
N GLY A 99 -9.32 2.73 0.82
CA GLY A 99 -8.55 3.67 1.65
C GLY A 99 -7.07 3.28 1.76
N TYR A 100 -6.75 1.99 1.89
CA TYR A 100 -5.37 1.51 1.91
C TYR A 100 -4.68 1.60 0.56
N ALA A 101 -5.39 1.30 -0.54
CA ALA A 101 -4.84 1.46 -1.88
C ALA A 101 -4.48 2.93 -2.17
N GLU A 102 -5.38 3.86 -1.86
CA GLU A 102 -5.13 5.29 -2.00
C GLU A 102 -4.07 5.80 -1.03
N GLY A 103 -4.12 5.39 0.23
CA GLY A 103 -3.09 5.75 1.23
C GLY A 103 -1.70 5.26 0.83
N GLY A 104 -1.59 4.03 0.32
CA GLY A 104 -0.33 3.49 -0.22
C GLY A 104 0.15 4.25 -1.46
N ARG A 105 -0.77 4.73 -2.32
CA ARG A 105 -0.43 5.59 -3.47
C ARG A 105 0.07 6.96 -3.02
N LEU A 106 -0.67 7.64 -2.15
CA LEU A 106 -0.32 8.96 -1.61
C LEU A 106 0.99 8.92 -0.82
N SER A 107 1.28 7.80 -0.14
CA SER A 107 2.49 7.64 0.65
C SER A 107 3.76 7.63 -0.20
N ARG A 108 3.66 7.41 -1.52
CA ARG A 108 4.81 7.53 -2.43
C ARG A 108 5.23 8.97 -2.69
N THR A 109 4.29 9.91 -2.64
CA THR A 109 4.56 11.34 -2.92
C THR A 109 4.61 12.17 -1.64
N LEU A 110 3.71 11.90 -0.69
CA LEU A 110 3.60 12.62 0.57
C LEU A 110 4.38 11.92 1.70
N GLY A 111 4.74 10.65 1.58
CA GLY A 111 5.35 9.88 2.69
C GLY A 111 4.31 9.42 3.72
N GLY A 112 4.54 8.25 4.30
CA GLY A 112 3.54 7.56 5.15
C GLY A 112 3.08 8.35 6.37
N LEU A 113 3.99 9.09 7.02
CA LEU A 113 3.66 9.93 8.18
C LEU A 113 2.63 11.03 7.86
N ARG A 114 2.84 11.78 6.76
CA ARG A 114 1.91 12.85 6.38
C ARG A 114 0.54 12.28 6.01
N VAL A 115 0.53 11.13 5.34
CA VAL A 115 -0.72 10.45 4.95
C VAL A 115 -1.52 10.02 6.19
N ILE A 116 -0.88 9.38 7.18
CA ILE A 116 -1.61 8.95 8.39
C ILE A 116 -2.07 10.14 9.24
N CYS A 117 -1.25 11.19 9.39
CA CYS A 117 -1.67 12.38 10.13
C CYS A 117 -2.91 13.04 9.51
N TRP A 118 -2.92 13.21 8.19
CA TRP A 118 -4.09 13.76 7.50
C TRP A 118 -5.30 12.82 7.56
N ALA A 119 -5.09 11.51 7.40
CA ALA A 119 -6.18 10.54 7.55
C ALA A 119 -6.81 10.60 8.94
N LEU A 120 -6.01 10.73 10.00
CA LEU A 120 -6.51 10.89 11.37
C LEU A 120 -7.28 12.19 11.57
N VAL A 121 -6.77 13.32 11.07
CA VAL A 121 -7.48 14.61 11.14
C VAL A 121 -8.84 14.55 10.46
N VAL A 122 -8.93 13.90 9.29
CA VAL A 122 -10.18 13.75 8.55
C VAL A 122 -11.13 12.75 9.22
N ALA A 123 -10.61 11.67 9.80
CA ALA A 123 -11.42 10.66 10.50
C ALA A 123 -11.93 11.14 11.86
N LEU A 124 -11.18 12.03 12.54
CA LEU A 124 -11.49 12.53 13.88
C LEU A 124 -12.94 13.01 14.07
N PRO A 125 -13.55 13.86 13.22
CA PRO A 125 -14.93 14.30 13.43
C PRO A 125 -15.94 13.15 13.42
N VAL A 126 -15.77 12.18 12.52
CA VAL A 126 -16.66 11.01 12.42
C VAL A 126 -16.45 10.10 13.63
N SER A 127 -15.20 9.85 14.02
CA SER A 127 -14.87 9.06 15.20
C SER A 127 -15.36 9.71 16.50
N ALA A 128 -15.25 11.03 16.61
CA ALA A 128 -15.73 11.79 17.77
C ALA A 128 -17.26 11.75 17.88
N ALA A 129 -17.97 11.94 16.77
CA ALA A 129 -19.43 11.79 16.73
C ALA A 129 -19.86 10.38 17.16
N GLY A 130 -19.18 9.34 16.66
CA GLY A 130 -19.41 7.96 17.08
C GLY A 130 -19.16 7.74 18.57
N ALA A 131 -18.03 8.23 19.09
CA ALA A 131 -17.68 8.12 20.51
C ALA A 131 -18.69 8.83 21.44
N VAL A 132 -19.23 9.97 21.02
CA VAL A 132 -20.29 10.68 21.77
C VAL A 132 -21.61 9.91 21.70
N ALA A 133 -21.97 9.41 20.51
CA ALA A 133 -23.22 8.66 20.31
C ALA A 133 -23.25 7.33 21.10
N THR A 134 -22.09 6.72 21.37
CA THR A 134 -21.96 5.48 22.14
C THR A 134 -21.38 5.68 23.53
N ALA A 135 -21.31 6.93 24.01
CA ALA A 135 -20.75 7.25 25.31
C ALA A 135 -21.53 6.52 26.42
N PRO A 136 -20.85 5.93 27.42
CA PRO A 136 -21.53 5.30 28.53
C PRO A 136 -22.20 6.37 29.40
N GLY A 137 -23.34 6.03 30.01
CA GLY A 137 -24.04 6.93 30.93
C GLY A 137 -23.24 7.28 32.20
N GLN A 138 -22.20 6.51 32.53
CA GLN A 138 -21.27 6.77 33.62
C GLN A 138 -19.83 6.43 33.22
N TRP A 139 -18.88 7.22 33.70
CA TRP A 139 -17.44 7.06 33.42
C TRP A 139 -16.67 6.39 34.56
N GLY A 140 -17.36 6.05 35.66
CA GLY A 140 -16.79 5.34 36.81
C GLY A 140 -16.50 3.87 36.50
N GLY A 141 -15.47 3.31 37.16
CA GLY A 141 -15.16 1.88 37.08
C GLY A 141 -14.31 1.43 35.88
N ILE A 142 -13.84 2.37 35.03
CA ILE A 142 -12.91 2.04 33.95
C ILE A 142 -11.52 1.78 34.55
N ALA A 143 -11.07 0.52 34.46
CA ALA A 143 -9.78 0.12 35.00
C ALA A 143 -8.61 0.90 34.35
N PRO A 144 -7.54 1.25 35.09
CA PRO A 144 -6.36 1.90 34.52
C PRO A 144 -5.72 1.11 33.36
N SER A 145 -5.81 -0.22 33.39
CA SER A 145 -5.35 -1.10 32.32
C SER A 145 -6.11 -0.90 31.01
N ALA A 146 -7.39 -0.54 31.05
CA ALA A 146 -8.17 -0.24 29.84
C ALA A 146 -7.66 1.04 29.17
N TRP A 147 -7.32 2.07 29.95
CA TRP A 147 -6.70 3.30 29.45
C TRP A 147 -5.30 3.04 28.87
N ALA A 148 -4.50 2.22 29.55
CA ALA A 148 -3.19 1.81 29.03
C ALA A 148 -3.32 1.03 27.72
N GLY A 149 -4.31 0.13 27.62
CA GLY A 149 -4.63 -0.60 26.39
C GLY A 149 -5.05 0.34 25.26
N LEU A 150 -5.89 1.34 25.54
CA LEU A 150 -6.28 2.37 24.58
C LEU A 150 -5.08 3.16 24.08
N ALA A 151 -4.19 3.61 24.99
CA ALA A 151 -2.97 4.33 24.63
C ALA A 151 -2.06 3.47 23.74
N TYR A 152 -1.89 2.19 24.09
CA TYR A 152 -1.08 1.26 23.31
C TYR A 152 -1.65 1.03 21.90
N VAL A 153 -2.95 0.70 21.81
CA VAL A 153 -3.61 0.43 20.53
C VAL A 153 -3.59 1.67 19.62
N THR A 154 -3.77 2.87 20.17
CA THR A 154 -3.81 4.11 19.37
C THR A 154 -2.42 4.59 18.94
N LEU A 155 -1.44 4.62 19.84
CA LEU A 155 -0.12 5.18 19.53
C LEU A 155 0.78 4.18 18.80
N PHE A 156 0.86 2.94 19.30
CA PHE A 156 1.77 1.94 18.76
C PHE A 156 1.13 1.14 17.63
N SER A 157 -0.01 0.50 17.89
CA SER A 157 -0.62 -0.38 16.90
C SER A 157 -1.21 0.39 15.72
N MET A 158 -1.96 1.45 16.00
CA MET A 158 -2.63 2.25 14.98
C MET A 158 -1.66 3.27 14.38
N PHE A 159 -1.17 4.27 15.12
CA PHE A 159 -0.38 5.36 14.52
C PHE A 159 0.98 4.87 13.97
N LEU A 160 1.87 4.34 14.82
CA LEU A 160 3.18 3.85 14.40
C LEU A 160 3.07 2.67 13.42
N GLY A 161 2.19 1.71 13.71
CA GLY A 161 1.91 0.58 12.82
C GLY A 161 1.48 1.03 11.42
N PHE A 162 0.62 2.04 11.31
CA PHE A 162 0.19 2.56 10.01
C PHE A 162 1.29 3.25 9.21
N VAL A 163 2.26 3.88 9.88
CA VAL A 163 3.42 4.47 9.20
C VAL A 163 4.19 3.37 8.45
N PHE A 164 4.46 2.26 9.13
CA PHE A 164 5.12 1.09 8.52
C PHE A 164 4.23 0.41 7.50
N TRP A 165 2.92 0.31 7.76
CA TRP A 165 1.95 -0.29 6.86
C TRP A 165 1.89 0.45 5.52
N TYR A 166 1.72 1.77 5.54
CA TYR A 166 1.69 2.58 4.33
C TYR A 166 3.02 2.60 3.59
N ARG A 167 4.14 2.60 4.33
CA ARG A 167 5.47 2.42 3.72
C ARG A 167 5.60 1.04 3.08
N GLY A 168 5.09 0.00 3.73
CA GLY A 168 5.02 -1.36 3.23
C GLY A 168 4.22 -1.44 1.94
N LEU A 169 3.02 -0.88 1.90
CA LEU A 169 2.21 -0.76 0.67
C LEU A 169 2.92 0.02 -0.43
N ALA A 170 3.57 1.14 -0.07
CA ALA A 170 4.31 1.97 -1.00
C ALA A 170 5.57 1.27 -1.57
N LEU A 171 6.19 0.34 -0.85
CA LEU A 171 7.43 -0.38 -1.24
C LEU A 171 7.19 -1.79 -1.80
N GLY A 172 6.20 -2.51 -1.28
CA GLY A 172 5.87 -3.89 -1.66
C GLY A 172 4.79 -4.00 -2.73
N GLY A 173 4.07 -2.91 -3.02
CA GLY A 173 2.92 -2.93 -3.93
C GLY A 173 1.64 -3.35 -3.21
N ILE A 174 0.50 -2.86 -3.68
CA ILE A 174 -0.78 -3.00 -2.98
C ILE A 174 -1.24 -4.46 -3.03
N ALA A 175 -1.14 -5.09 -4.21
CA ALA A 175 -1.56 -6.48 -4.40
C ALA A 175 -0.78 -7.47 -3.53
N ALA A 176 0.56 -7.40 -3.55
CA ALA A 176 1.41 -8.34 -2.83
C ALA A 176 1.32 -8.17 -1.30
N VAL A 177 1.28 -6.93 -0.82
CA VAL A 177 1.15 -6.63 0.61
C VAL A 177 -0.26 -6.94 1.11
N GLY A 178 -1.29 -6.74 0.28
CA GLY A 178 -2.66 -7.18 0.57
C GLY A 178 -2.75 -8.69 0.79
N GLN A 179 -2.03 -9.50 0.01
CA GLN A 179 -1.98 -10.95 0.23
C GLN A 179 -1.38 -11.33 1.59
N LEU A 180 -0.41 -10.56 2.11
CA LEU A 180 0.13 -10.80 3.44
C LEU A 180 -0.91 -10.62 4.55
N GLN A 181 -1.99 -9.83 4.33
CA GLN A 181 -3.07 -9.73 5.31
C GLN A 181 -3.83 -11.04 5.52
N LEU A 182 -3.84 -11.96 4.55
CA LEU A 182 -4.43 -13.28 4.76
C LEU A 182 -3.72 -14.07 5.86
N LEU A 183 -2.44 -13.75 6.14
CA LEU A 183 -1.69 -14.36 7.24
C LEU A 183 -1.98 -13.71 8.59
N GLN A 184 -2.50 -12.46 8.60
CA GLN A 184 -2.67 -11.68 9.82
C GLN A 184 -3.53 -12.38 10.89
N PRO A 185 -4.67 -13.03 10.58
CA PRO A 185 -5.45 -13.76 11.59
C PRO A 185 -4.67 -14.90 12.24
N PHE A 186 -3.86 -15.61 11.47
CA PHE A 186 -3.08 -16.75 11.96
C PHE A 186 -1.90 -16.33 12.83
N LEU A 187 -1.23 -15.22 12.46
CA LEU A 187 -0.21 -14.62 13.32
C LEU A 187 -0.82 -14.15 14.65
N GLY A 188 -2.04 -13.60 14.62
CA GLY A 188 -2.79 -13.26 15.82
C GLY A 188 -3.06 -14.46 16.73
N PHE A 189 -3.54 -15.57 16.16
CA PHE A 189 -3.73 -16.80 16.94
C PHE A 189 -2.42 -17.39 17.46
N PHE A 190 -1.36 -17.34 16.68
CA PHE A 190 -0.04 -17.78 17.12
C PHE A 190 0.49 -16.93 18.28
N LEU A 191 0.31 -15.61 18.22
CA LEU A 191 0.67 -14.72 19.31
C LEU A 191 -0.20 -14.95 20.55
N ALA A 192 -1.50 -15.20 20.38
CA ALA A 192 -2.38 -15.58 21.49
C ALA A 192 -1.94 -16.89 22.15
N PHE A 193 -1.50 -17.89 21.37
CA PHE A 193 -0.90 -19.10 21.91
C PHE A 193 0.38 -18.81 22.71
N LEU A 194 1.28 -17.96 22.19
CA LEU A 194 2.53 -17.66 22.89
C LEU A 194 2.34 -16.82 24.16
N VAL A 195 1.43 -15.85 24.15
CA VAL A 195 1.28 -14.87 25.24
C VAL A 195 0.19 -15.30 26.22
N LEU A 196 -0.96 -15.78 25.72
CA LEU A 196 -2.11 -16.16 26.53
C LEU A 196 -2.18 -17.69 26.77
N HIS A 197 -1.32 -18.49 26.14
CA HIS A 197 -1.32 -19.96 26.25
C HIS A 197 -2.63 -20.62 25.76
N GLU A 198 -3.34 -19.95 24.85
CA GLU A 198 -4.60 -20.45 24.25
C GLU A 198 -4.35 -21.62 23.29
N PRO A 199 -5.07 -22.75 23.40
CA PRO A 199 -4.81 -23.93 22.59
C PRO A 199 -5.09 -23.71 21.09
N VAL A 200 -4.11 -24.06 20.26
CA VAL A 200 -4.22 -24.01 18.80
C VAL A 200 -4.71 -25.36 18.28
N GLY A 201 -5.98 -25.44 17.89
CA GLY A 201 -6.54 -26.67 17.31
C GLY A 201 -5.89 -27.05 15.97
N GLY A 202 -5.72 -28.36 15.70
CA GLY A 202 -5.06 -28.84 14.48
C GLY A 202 -5.69 -28.34 13.17
N GLN A 203 -7.01 -28.12 13.15
CA GLN A 203 -7.71 -27.55 11.99
C GLN A 203 -7.27 -26.11 11.67
N LEU A 204 -6.94 -25.31 12.71
CA LEU A 204 -6.40 -23.96 12.53
C LEU A 204 -5.01 -24.02 11.91
N VAL A 205 -4.15 -24.94 12.37
CA VAL A 205 -2.80 -25.14 11.81
C VAL A 205 -2.89 -25.57 10.35
N LEU A 206 -3.73 -26.55 10.02
CA LEU A 206 -3.92 -27.01 8.64
C LEU A 206 -4.40 -25.89 7.72
N THR A 207 -5.36 -25.10 8.17
CA THR A 207 -5.87 -23.94 7.42
C THR A 207 -4.77 -22.89 7.24
N ALA A 208 -4.01 -22.59 8.30
CA ALA A 208 -2.90 -21.64 8.26
C ALA A 208 -1.86 -22.06 7.22
N MET A 209 -1.46 -23.34 7.19
CA MET A 209 -0.54 -23.87 6.19
C MET A 209 -1.08 -23.72 4.77
N GLY A 210 -2.35 -24.06 4.55
CA GLY A 210 -3.00 -23.87 3.25
C GLY A 210 -3.00 -22.41 2.80
N VAL A 211 -3.29 -21.47 3.71
CA VAL A 211 -3.26 -20.04 3.43
C VAL A 211 -1.84 -19.55 3.15
N VAL A 212 -0.83 -20.02 3.89
CA VAL A 212 0.58 -19.72 3.63
C VAL A 212 0.98 -20.13 2.22
N LEU A 213 0.59 -21.34 1.78
CA LEU A 213 0.82 -21.80 0.42
C LEU A 213 0.13 -20.91 -0.61
N CYS A 214 -1.12 -20.52 -0.37
CA CYS A 214 -1.86 -19.61 -1.26
C CYS A 214 -1.19 -18.23 -1.36
N VAL A 215 -0.77 -17.67 -0.23
CA VAL A 215 -0.08 -16.38 -0.18
C VAL A 215 1.28 -16.48 -0.88
N ALA A 216 2.05 -17.54 -0.66
CA ALA A 216 3.32 -17.77 -1.36
C ALA A 216 3.12 -17.86 -2.88
N GLY A 217 2.11 -18.62 -3.33
CA GLY A 217 1.72 -18.71 -4.73
C GLY A 217 1.31 -17.35 -5.31
N ALA A 218 0.40 -16.63 -4.66
CA ALA A 218 -0.03 -15.31 -5.10
C ALA A 218 1.13 -14.30 -5.16
N ARG A 219 2.04 -14.32 -4.17
CA ARG A 219 3.22 -13.46 -4.17
C ARG A 219 4.18 -13.75 -5.32
N HIS A 220 4.33 -15.01 -5.72
CA HIS A 220 5.14 -15.39 -6.88
C HIS A 220 4.59 -14.78 -8.19
N PHE A 221 3.26 -14.70 -8.32
CA PHE A 221 2.58 -14.16 -9.51
C PHE A 221 2.19 -12.68 -9.39
N SER A 222 2.68 -11.99 -8.36
CA SER A 222 2.42 -10.57 -8.16
C SER A 222 3.19 -9.74 -9.20
N PRO A 223 2.60 -8.66 -9.75
CA PRO A 223 3.25 -7.85 -10.78
C PRO A 223 4.62 -7.33 -10.32
N ALA A 224 5.68 -7.61 -11.10
CA ALA A 224 7.00 -7.03 -10.88
C ALA A 224 6.96 -5.51 -11.17
N ARG A 225 7.65 -4.71 -10.36
CA ARG A 225 7.70 -3.26 -10.53
C ARG A 225 8.49 -2.88 -11.78
N THR A 226 7.92 -2.01 -12.61
CA THR A 226 8.71 -1.11 -13.44
C THR A 226 9.14 0.07 -12.56
N PRO A 227 10.43 0.31 -12.31
CA PRO A 227 10.86 1.49 -11.56
C PRO A 227 10.42 2.75 -12.30
N ALA A 228 9.79 3.67 -11.58
CA ALA A 228 9.49 5.00 -12.08
C ALA A 228 10.82 5.72 -12.32
N ARG A 229 10.99 6.25 -13.54
CA ARG A 229 12.07 7.21 -13.85
C ARG A 229 11.81 8.54 -13.15
#